data_AF-Q9WUZ9-F1
#
_entry.id   AF-Q9WUZ9-F1
#
_cell.length_a   1.000
_cell.length_b   1.000
_cell.length_c   1.000
_cell.angle_alpha   90.00
_cell.angle_beta   90.00
_cell.angle_gamma   90.00
#
_symmetry.space_group_name_H-M   'P 1'
#
loop_
_entity.id
_entity.type
_entity.pdbx_description
1 polymer ?
#
loop_
_entity_poly.entity_id
_entity_poly.type
_entity_poly.pdbx_seq_one_letter_code
_entity_poly.pdbx_strand_id
1 'polypeptide(L)'
;MATSWGAVFMLIIACVGSTVFYREQQTWFEGVFLSSMCPINVSAGTFYGIMFDAGSTGTRIHVYTFVQKTAGQLPFLEGEIFDSVKPGLSAFVDQPKQGAETVQELLEVAKDSIPRSHWERTPVVLKATAGLRLLPEQKAQALLLEVEEIFKNSPFLVPDGSVSIMDGSYEGILAWVTVNFLTGQLHGRGQETVGTLDLGGASTQITFLPQFEKTLEQTPRGYLTSFEMFNSTFKLYTHSYLGFGLKAARLATLGALEAKGTDGHTFRSACLPRWLEAEWIFGGVKYQYGGNQEGEMGFEPCYAEVLRVVQGKLHQPEEVRGSAFYAFSYYYDRAADTHLIDYEKGGVLKVEDFERKAREVCDNLGSFSSGSPFLCMDLTYITALLKDGFGFADGTLLQLTKKVNNIETGWALGATFHLLQSLGITS
;
A
#
# COMPACT_ATOMS: atom_id res chain seq x y z
N MET A 1 -5.16 84.41 -9.22
CA MET A 1 -5.44 83.58 -10.41
C MET A 1 -5.26 82.13 -10.03
N ALA A 2 -6.24 81.29 -10.35
CA ALA A 2 -6.35 79.85 -10.13
C ALA A 2 -6.38 79.36 -8.67
N THR A 3 -7.58 79.39 -8.10
CA THR A 3 -8.04 78.61 -6.94
C THR A 3 -8.98 77.50 -7.43
N SER A 4 -8.83 76.30 -6.84
CA SER A 4 -9.84 75.23 -6.73
C SER A 4 -10.35 74.57 -8.02
N TRP A 5 -10.19 73.25 -8.13
CA TRP A 5 -11.28 72.26 -8.27
C TRP A 5 -10.70 70.83 -8.33
N GLY A 6 -11.36 69.90 -7.63
CA GLY A 6 -11.61 68.56 -8.16
C GLY A 6 -10.58 67.48 -7.82
N ALA A 7 -10.83 66.77 -6.72
CA ALA A 7 -10.33 65.43 -6.46
C ALA A 7 -10.84 64.43 -7.52
N VAL A 8 -9.94 63.83 -8.29
CA VAL A 8 -10.17 62.56 -9.01
C VAL A 8 -8.84 61.79 -9.10
N PHE A 9 -8.96 60.47 -8.95
CA PHE A 9 -7.98 59.40 -9.18
C PHE A 9 -7.14 58.92 -7.99
N MET A 10 -7.78 57.97 -7.30
CA MET A 10 -7.22 56.92 -6.46
C MET A 10 -6.05 56.17 -7.12
N LEU A 11 -4.95 56.12 -6.37
CA LEU A 11 -4.09 54.96 -6.05
C LEU A 11 -4.08 53.80 -7.06
N ILE A 12 -3.07 53.83 -7.92
CA ILE A 12 -2.57 52.68 -8.68
C ILE A 12 -1.78 51.77 -7.73
N ILE A 13 -2.20 50.51 -7.76
CA ILE A 13 -1.74 49.35 -7.00
C ILE A 13 -0.25 49.07 -7.25
N ALA A 14 0.52 48.97 -6.17
CA ALA A 14 1.88 48.42 -6.16
C ALA A 14 1.82 46.91 -5.86
N CYS A 15 2.38 46.13 -6.80
CA CYS A 15 2.65 44.71 -6.68
C CYS A 15 3.70 44.43 -5.59
N VAL A 16 3.37 43.57 -4.61
CA VAL A 16 4.36 42.70 -3.95
C VAL A 16 3.69 41.36 -3.66
N GLY A 17 4.27 40.30 -4.21
CA GLY A 17 3.72 38.95 -4.21
C GLY A 17 3.69 38.31 -2.82
N SER A 18 2.56 37.65 -2.53
CA SER A 18 2.47 36.62 -1.52
C SER A 18 2.37 35.28 -2.24
N THR A 19 3.40 34.45 -2.08
CA THR A 19 3.37 33.00 -2.33
C THR A 19 2.33 32.38 -1.39
N VAL A 20 1.11 32.21 -1.88
CA VAL A 20 0.03 31.51 -1.16
C VAL A 20 0.10 30.05 -1.54
N PHE A 21 0.40 29.21 -0.55
CA PHE A 21 0.30 27.76 -0.62
C PHE A 21 -1.12 27.37 -1.05
N TYR A 22 -1.20 26.55 -2.10
CA TYR A 22 -2.42 25.93 -2.60
C TYR A 22 -2.94 24.96 -1.52
N ARG A 23 -3.71 25.47 -0.56
CA ARG A 23 -4.60 24.66 0.26
C ARG A 23 -5.98 24.89 -0.32
N GLU A 24 -6.54 23.84 -0.92
CA GLU A 24 -7.89 23.85 -1.50
C GLU A 24 -8.87 24.47 -0.50
N GLN A 25 -9.31 25.68 -0.83
CA GLN A 25 -10.25 26.45 -0.06
C GLN A 25 -11.64 25.99 -0.51
N GLN A 26 -12.15 24.91 0.09
CA GLN A 26 -13.56 24.54 -0.05
C GLN A 26 -14.42 25.68 0.47
N THR A 27 -15.17 26.26 -0.46
CA THR A 27 -16.00 27.45 -0.31
C THR A 27 -17.12 27.22 0.70
N TRP A 28 -17.13 28.04 1.75
CA TRP A 28 -18.05 28.04 2.90
C TRP A 28 -19.46 28.61 2.60
N PHE A 29 -20.00 28.35 1.41
CA PHE A 29 -21.38 28.74 1.07
C PHE A 29 -22.17 27.54 0.56
N GLU A 30 -22.67 26.74 1.50
CA GLU A 30 -23.98 26.09 1.39
C GLU A 30 -24.49 25.69 2.78
N GLY A 31 -24.55 26.68 3.66
CA GLY A 31 -25.30 26.60 4.91
C GLY A 31 -26.79 26.88 4.68
N VAL A 32 -27.51 26.01 3.95
CA VAL A 32 -28.99 25.90 4.03
C VAL A 32 -29.46 24.52 3.57
N PHE A 33 -29.15 23.43 4.29
CA PHE A 33 -30.01 22.23 4.26
C PHE A 33 -30.02 21.51 5.62
N LEU A 34 -31.01 21.89 6.40
CA LEU A 34 -31.81 21.08 7.34
C LEU A 34 -31.12 19.90 8.02
N SER A 35 -30.83 20.12 9.31
CA SER A 35 -30.65 19.13 10.36
C SER A 35 -31.86 18.20 10.50
N SER A 36 -32.02 17.25 9.58
CA SER A 36 -32.80 16.02 9.70
C SER A 36 -32.77 15.31 8.36
N MET A 37 -31.60 14.84 7.92
CA MET A 37 -31.63 13.72 6.99
C MET A 37 -32.24 12.55 7.76
N CYS A 38 -33.50 12.25 7.46
CA CYS A 38 -34.10 10.95 7.75
C CYS A 38 -33.08 9.87 7.42
N PRO A 39 -32.99 8.80 8.22
CA PRO A 39 -31.98 7.77 8.02
C PRO A 39 -32.04 7.36 6.55
N ILE A 40 -30.88 7.42 5.87
CA ILE A 40 -30.64 6.70 4.63
C ILE A 40 -31.35 5.37 4.81
N ASN A 41 -32.29 5.06 3.93
CA ASN A 41 -33.17 3.91 4.08
C ASN A 41 -32.29 2.65 4.06
N VAL A 42 -31.76 2.28 5.23
CA VAL A 42 -30.77 1.22 5.37
C VAL A 42 -31.47 -0.04 4.91
N SER A 43 -31.03 -0.60 3.80
CA SER A 43 -31.62 -1.81 3.24
C SER A 43 -31.65 -2.89 4.33
N ALA A 44 -32.76 -3.62 4.45
CA ALA A 44 -32.78 -4.80 5.30
C ALA A 44 -31.62 -5.72 4.87
N GLY A 45 -30.77 -6.09 5.82
CA GLY A 45 -29.55 -6.87 5.55
C GLY A 45 -28.29 -6.05 5.25
N THR A 46 -28.28 -4.74 5.50
CA THR A 46 -27.04 -3.93 5.48
C THR A 46 -26.19 -4.25 6.70
N PHE A 47 -24.88 -4.41 6.50
CA PHE A 47 -23.90 -4.59 7.57
C PHE A 47 -22.55 -4.01 7.16
N TYR A 48 -21.69 -3.81 8.13
CA TYR A 48 -20.42 -3.10 7.95
C TYR A 48 -19.25 -3.94 8.45
N GLY A 49 -18.05 -3.61 8.00
CA GLY A 49 -16.80 -4.12 8.57
C GLY A 49 -15.75 -3.03 8.56
N ILE A 50 -15.01 -2.90 9.67
CA ILE A 50 -13.92 -1.93 9.81
C ILE A 50 -12.60 -2.71 9.86
N MET A 51 -11.73 -2.43 8.90
CA MET A 51 -10.40 -3.03 8.80
C MET A 51 -9.33 -1.95 8.81
N PHE A 52 -8.39 -2.06 9.73
CA PHE A 52 -7.20 -1.22 9.76
C PHE A 52 -6.00 -1.97 9.20
N ASP A 53 -5.32 -1.33 8.23
CA ASP A 53 -4.00 -1.74 7.75
C ASP A 53 -2.93 -0.90 8.47
N ALA A 54 -2.22 -1.50 9.42
CA ALA A 54 -1.02 -0.91 10.02
C ALA A 54 0.22 -1.29 9.19
N GLY A 55 0.33 -0.62 8.04
CA GLY A 55 1.43 -0.78 7.10
C GLY A 55 2.73 -0.08 7.54
N SER A 56 3.84 -0.44 6.89
CA SER A 56 5.16 0.14 7.20
C SER A 56 5.32 1.62 6.83
N THR A 57 4.43 2.17 6.00
CA THR A 57 4.53 3.54 5.45
C THR A 57 3.46 4.48 5.97
N GLY A 58 2.38 3.94 6.53
CA GLY A 58 1.19 4.64 6.97
C GLY A 58 0.23 3.65 7.61
N THR A 59 -0.74 4.16 8.34
CA THR A 59 -1.86 3.36 8.87
C THR A 59 -3.12 3.78 8.13
N ARG A 60 -3.96 2.83 7.73
CA ARG A 60 -5.22 3.11 7.02
C ARG A 60 -6.40 2.53 7.76
N ILE A 61 -7.56 3.14 7.54
CA ILE A 61 -8.86 2.57 7.87
C ILE A 61 -9.63 2.31 6.58
N HIS A 62 -10.27 1.16 6.52
CA HIS A 62 -11.23 0.77 5.50
C HIS A 62 -12.55 0.48 6.20
N VAL A 63 -13.59 1.21 5.85
CA VAL A 63 -14.96 0.98 6.32
C VAL A 63 -15.79 0.51 5.13
N TYR A 64 -16.12 -0.77 5.13
CA TYR A 64 -16.88 -1.38 4.06
C TYR A 64 -18.36 -1.45 4.39
N THR A 65 -19.20 -1.13 3.41
CA THR A 65 -20.66 -1.30 3.50
C THR A 65 -21.08 -2.46 2.61
N PHE A 66 -21.78 -3.42 3.18
CA PHE A 66 -22.29 -4.60 2.49
C PHE A 66 -23.80 -4.68 2.60
N VAL A 67 -24.44 -5.25 1.58
CA VAL A 67 -25.88 -5.52 1.56
C VAL A 67 -26.13 -6.99 1.25
N GLN A 68 -26.70 -7.72 2.22
CA GLN A 68 -27.17 -9.09 2.03
C GLN A 68 -28.52 -9.08 1.32
N LYS A 69 -28.53 -9.29 0.00
CA LYS A 69 -29.78 -9.31 -0.81
C LYS A 69 -30.53 -10.64 -0.69
N THR A 70 -29.80 -11.76 -0.67
CA THR A 70 -30.34 -13.12 -0.62
C THR A 70 -29.53 -13.96 0.35
N ALA A 71 -30.17 -14.67 1.27
CA ALA A 71 -29.47 -15.59 2.19
C ALA A 71 -28.66 -16.65 1.41
N GLY A 72 -27.46 -16.96 1.91
CA GLY A 72 -26.54 -17.91 1.27
C GLY A 72 -25.85 -17.46 -0.03
N GLN A 73 -26.13 -16.26 -0.54
CA GLN A 73 -25.34 -15.64 -1.62
C GLN A 73 -24.25 -14.73 -1.07
N LEU A 74 -23.23 -14.43 -1.90
CA LEU A 74 -22.24 -13.43 -1.53
C LEU A 74 -22.89 -12.07 -1.27
N PRO A 75 -22.49 -11.36 -0.21
CA PRO A 75 -22.97 -10.02 0.03
C PRO A 75 -22.53 -9.08 -1.09
N PHE A 76 -23.41 -8.14 -1.44
CA PHE A 76 -23.08 -7.08 -2.38
C PHE A 76 -22.24 -6.02 -1.66
N LEU A 77 -21.04 -5.74 -2.17
CA LEU A 77 -20.21 -4.63 -1.70
C LEU A 77 -20.79 -3.33 -2.26
N GLU A 78 -21.39 -2.50 -1.40
CA GLU A 78 -22.00 -1.23 -1.78
C GLU A 78 -20.95 -0.11 -1.89
N GLY A 79 -19.95 -0.10 -1.01
CA GLY A 79 -18.89 0.89 -1.06
C GLY A 79 -17.83 0.73 0.03
N GLU A 80 -16.82 1.59 -0.05
CA GLU A 80 -15.72 1.72 0.89
C GLU A 80 -15.54 3.20 1.24
N ILE A 81 -15.36 3.48 2.54
CA ILE A 81 -14.79 4.73 3.01
C ILE A 81 -13.36 4.42 3.47
N PHE A 82 -12.42 5.22 2.98
CA PHE A 82 -11.00 5.03 3.17
C PHE A 82 -10.38 6.32 3.70
N ASP A 83 -9.53 6.20 4.72
CA ASP A 83 -8.66 7.27 5.17
C ASP A 83 -7.31 6.71 5.65
N SER A 84 -6.28 7.56 5.71
CA SER A 84 -4.93 7.14 6.08
C SER A 84 -4.11 8.24 6.73
N VAL A 85 -3.24 7.83 7.65
CA VAL A 85 -2.26 8.70 8.32
C VAL A 85 -0.83 8.25 8.04
N LYS A 86 0.09 9.22 8.08
CA LYS A 86 1.55 8.99 8.01
C LYS A 86 2.23 9.71 9.19
N PRO A 87 3.31 9.15 9.76
CA PRO A 87 3.91 7.86 9.43
C PRO A 87 3.05 6.67 9.90
N GLY A 88 3.41 5.45 9.49
CA GLY A 88 2.72 4.24 9.95
C GLY A 88 3.02 3.90 11.41
N LEU A 89 2.20 3.01 12.00
CA LEU A 89 2.26 2.66 13.42
C LEU A 89 3.67 2.27 13.92
N SER A 90 4.47 1.58 13.10
CA SER A 90 5.85 1.19 13.45
C SER A 90 6.81 2.36 13.70
N ALA A 91 6.51 3.57 13.20
CA ALA A 91 7.34 4.75 13.47
C ALA A 91 7.23 5.24 14.92
N PHE A 92 6.19 4.82 15.64
CA PHE A 92 5.93 5.16 17.04
C PHE A 92 6.43 4.08 17.99
N VAL A 93 7.41 3.27 17.57
CA VAL A 93 7.96 2.14 18.33
C VAL A 93 8.40 2.49 19.77
N ASP A 94 8.88 3.72 19.99
CA ASP A 94 9.29 4.22 21.31
C ASP A 94 8.23 5.13 21.96
N GLN A 95 7.11 5.38 21.29
CA GLN A 95 5.99 6.20 21.77
C GLN A 95 4.64 5.49 21.51
N PRO A 96 4.37 4.31 22.09
CA PRO A 96 3.20 3.49 21.75
C PRO A 96 1.85 4.21 21.86
N LYS A 97 1.68 5.04 22.90
CA LYS A 97 0.47 5.85 23.12
C LYS A 97 0.21 6.84 21.99
N GLN A 98 1.25 7.55 21.56
CA GLN A 98 1.13 8.49 20.44
C GLN A 98 0.79 7.74 19.14
N GLY A 99 1.36 6.56 18.92
CA GLY A 99 0.99 5.71 17.79
C GLY A 99 -0.49 5.30 17.83
N ALA A 100 -0.97 4.90 19.01
CA ALA A 100 -2.36 4.54 19.22
C ALA A 100 -3.32 5.73 19.03
N GLU A 101 -2.95 6.95 19.45
CA GLU A 101 -3.73 8.17 19.18
C GLU A 101 -3.99 8.38 17.68
N THR A 102 -3.04 8.05 16.79
CA THR A 102 -3.28 8.12 15.33
C THR A 102 -4.33 7.12 14.84
N VAL A 103 -4.48 5.98 15.52
CA VAL A 103 -5.54 4.99 15.25
C VAL A 103 -6.88 5.50 15.79
N GLN A 104 -6.90 6.18 16.94
CA GLN A 104 -8.11 6.83 17.47
C GLN A 104 -8.66 7.87 16.48
N GLU A 105 -7.80 8.70 15.88
CA GLU A 105 -8.20 9.69 14.88
C GLU A 105 -8.92 9.03 13.69
N LEU A 106 -8.33 7.95 13.15
CA LEU A 106 -8.93 7.17 12.08
C LEU A 106 -10.24 6.49 12.51
N LEU A 107 -10.34 6.04 13.77
CA LEU A 107 -11.56 5.41 14.29
C LEU A 107 -12.76 6.37 14.34
N GLU A 108 -12.53 7.68 14.45
CA GLU A 108 -13.60 8.69 14.33
C GLU A 108 -14.23 8.69 12.92
N VAL A 109 -13.46 8.40 11.86
CA VAL A 109 -13.99 8.23 10.49
C VAL A 109 -15.03 7.11 10.43
N ALA A 110 -14.83 6.01 11.15
CA ALA A 110 -15.80 4.94 11.24
C ALA A 110 -17.07 5.35 12.00
N LYS A 111 -16.93 6.13 13.08
CA LYS A 111 -18.07 6.61 13.88
C LYS A 111 -18.94 7.60 13.10
N ASP A 112 -18.32 8.44 12.28
CA ASP A 112 -19.02 9.42 11.45
C ASP A 112 -19.70 8.77 10.24
N SER A 113 -19.18 7.66 9.74
CA SER A 113 -19.70 6.98 8.55
C SER A 113 -20.76 5.90 8.82
N ILE A 114 -20.70 5.24 9.99
CA ILE A 114 -21.60 4.13 10.31
C ILE A 114 -22.75 4.62 11.20
N PRO A 115 -24.03 4.32 10.86
CA PRO A 115 -25.15 4.66 11.72
C PRO A 115 -25.03 4.05 13.12
N ARG A 116 -25.32 4.82 14.17
CA ARG A 116 -25.20 4.39 15.58
C ARG A 116 -25.89 3.06 15.89
N SER A 117 -27.01 2.77 15.22
CA SER A 117 -27.74 1.50 15.38
C SER A 117 -26.97 0.25 14.93
N HIS A 118 -25.87 0.42 14.18
CA HIS A 118 -25.02 -0.66 13.68
C HIS A 118 -23.69 -0.78 14.41
N TRP A 119 -23.34 0.16 15.30
CA TRP A 119 -22.02 0.19 15.96
C TRP A 119 -21.72 -1.13 16.69
N GLU A 120 -22.58 -1.57 17.59
CA GLU A 120 -22.38 -2.79 18.40
C GLU A 120 -22.28 -4.09 17.58
N ARG A 121 -22.68 -4.07 16.30
CA ARG A 121 -22.67 -5.22 15.39
C ARG A 121 -21.57 -5.14 14.32
N THR A 122 -20.87 -4.01 14.24
CA THR A 122 -19.83 -3.79 13.25
C THR A 122 -18.49 -4.22 13.82
N PRO A 123 -17.85 -5.29 13.30
CA PRO A 123 -16.55 -5.72 13.78
C PRO A 123 -15.47 -4.71 13.39
N VAL A 124 -14.58 -4.40 14.34
CA VAL A 124 -13.37 -3.61 14.15
C VAL A 124 -12.12 -4.44 14.39
N VAL A 125 -11.20 -4.44 13.44
CA VAL A 125 -9.97 -5.22 13.46
C VAL A 125 -8.81 -4.39 12.90
N LEU A 126 -7.63 -4.52 13.50
CA LEU A 126 -6.37 -4.01 13.00
C LEU A 126 -5.41 -5.16 12.73
N LYS A 127 -4.92 -5.23 11.50
CA LYS A 127 -3.85 -6.14 11.11
C LYS A 127 -2.61 -5.34 10.77
N ALA A 128 -1.54 -5.60 11.51
CA ALA A 128 -0.23 -5.02 11.25
C ALA A 128 0.59 -5.89 10.30
N THR A 129 1.26 -5.26 9.35
CA THR A 129 2.03 -5.96 8.30
C THR A 129 3.53 -5.92 8.59
N ALA A 130 4.36 -5.94 7.55
CA ALA A 130 5.81 -6.11 7.66
C ALA A 130 6.52 -5.03 8.48
N GLY A 131 5.95 -3.82 8.58
CA GLY A 131 6.50 -2.74 9.40
C GLY A 131 6.66 -3.13 10.87
N LEU A 132 5.65 -3.80 11.45
CA LEU A 132 5.71 -4.26 12.84
C LEU A 132 6.45 -5.59 12.98
N ARG A 133 6.43 -6.46 11.95
CA ARG A 133 7.22 -7.72 11.94
C ARG A 133 8.73 -7.49 12.05
N LEU A 134 9.22 -6.33 11.62
CA LEU A 134 10.65 -5.96 11.71
C LEU A 134 11.06 -5.39 13.07
N LEU A 135 10.10 -5.10 13.96
CA LEU A 135 10.40 -4.54 15.27
C LEU A 135 10.74 -5.64 16.29
N PRO A 136 11.46 -5.30 17.38
CA PRO A 136 11.55 -6.19 18.53
C PRO A 136 10.15 -6.54 19.04
N GLU A 137 9.89 -7.84 19.26
CA GLU A 137 8.57 -8.37 19.62
C GLU A 137 7.92 -7.60 20.77
N GLN A 138 8.68 -7.32 21.84
CA GLN A 138 8.18 -6.58 22.99
C GLN A 138 7.66 -5.17 22.64
N LYS A 139 8.35 -4.47 21.72
CA LYS A 139 7.93 -3.12 21.31
C LYS A 139 6.75 -3.17 20.34
N ALA A 140 6.71 -4.17 19.46
CA ALA A 140 5.54 -4.40 18.62
C ALA A 140 4.29 -4.69 19.47
N GLN A 141 4.41 -5.54 20.51
CA GLN A 141 3.30 -5.83 21.41
C GLN A 141 2.86 -4.61 22.22
N ALA A 142 3.79 -3.75 22.66
CA ALA A 142 3.42 -2.51 23.35
C ALA A 142 2.55 -1.58 22.47
N LEU A 143 2.85 -1.47 21.17
CA LEU A 143 2.00 -0.74 20.22
C LEU A 143 0.61 -1.36 20.07
N LEU A 144 0.55 -2.69 19.91
CA LEU A 144 -0.71 -3.40 19.70
C LEU A 144 -1.62 -3.35 20.93
N LEU A 145 -1.07 -3.40 22.14
CA LEU A 145 -1.84 -3.31 23.38
C LEU A 145 -2.53 -1.94 23.54
N GLU A 146 -1.86 -0.84 23.19
CA GLU A 146 -2.47 0.49 23.25
C GLU A 146 -3.59 0.65 22.22
N VAL A 147 -3.44 0.04 21.04
CA VAL A 147 -4.52 -0.02 20.02
C VAL A 147 -5.69 -0.88 20.49
N GLU A 148 -5.41 -2.02 21.12
CA GLU A 148 -6.45 -2.91 21.64
C GLU A 148 -7.30 -2.22 22.71
N GLU A 149 -6.69 -1.39 23.55
CA GLU A 149 -7.39 -0.58 24.55
C GLU A 149 -8.30 0.48 23.88
N ILE A 150 -7.86 1.10 22.79
CA ILE A 150 -8.70 2.02 22.01
C ILE A 150 -9.93 1.28 21.45
N PHE A 151 -9.74 0.08 20.90
CA PHE A 151 -10.85 -0.70 20.35
C PHE A 151 -11.83 -1.13 21.44
N LYS A 152 -11.34 -1.59 22.59
CA LYS A 152 -12.18 -1.96 23.75
C LYS A 152 -13.05 -0.82 24.26
N ASN A 153 -12.55 0.41 24.18
CA ASN A 153 -13.28 1.62 24.57
C ASN A 153 -14.16 2.21 23.44
N SER A 154 -14.12 1.61 22.25
CA SER A 154 -14.96 1.99 21.13
C SER A 154 -16.37 1.38 21.21
N PRO A 155 -17.38 1.93 20.51
CA PRO A 155 -18.73 1.37 20.50
C PRO A 155 -18.89 0.17 19.55
N PHE A 156 -17.81 -0.28 18.91
CA PHE A 156 -17.84 -1.33 17.88
C PHE A 156 -17.70 -2.73 18.47
N LEU A 157 -18.06 -3.75 17.68
CA LEU A 157 -17.79 -5.13 18.05
C LEU A 157 -16.29 -5.39 17.96
N VAL A 158 -15.67 -5.84 19.06
CA VAL A 158 -14.25 -6.16 19.11
C VAL A 158 -14.09 -7.68 19.25
N PRO A 159 -13.79 -8.41 18.15
CA PRO A 159 -13.55 -9.85 18.22
C PRO A 159 -12.26 -10.18 18.97
N ASP A 160 -12.14 -11.43 19.41
CA ASP A 160 -10.87 -11.96 19.90
C ASP A 160 -9.78 -11.85 18.83
N GLY A 161 -8.58 -11.40 19.20
CA GLY A 161 -7.49 -11.18 18.25
C GLY A 161 -7.78 -10.07 17.23
N SER A 162 -8.63 -9.11 17.59
CA SER A 162 -8.96 -7.92 16.77
C SER A 162 -7.72 -7.11 16.41
N VAL A 163 -6.71 -7.06 17.29
CA VAL A 163 -5.45 -6.37 17.03
C VAL A 163 -4.33 -7.41 16.98
N SER A 164 -3.74 -7.62 15.80
CA SER A 164 -2.69 -8.62 15.64
C SER A 164 -1.72 -8.30 14.51
N ILE A 165 -0.55 -8.94 14.53
CA ILE A 165 0.35 -8.99 13.37
C ILE A 165 -0.19 -10.04 12.40
N MET A 166 -0.31 -9.69 11.12
CA MET A 166 -0.74 -10.61 10.06
C MET A 166 0.46 -11.33 9.45
N ASP A 167 0.29 -12.64 9.25
CA ASP A 167 1.24 -13.45 8.49
C ASP A 167 1.35 -12.97 7.04
N GLY A 168 2.57 -12.97 6.50
CA GLY A 168 2.82 -12.43 5.17
C GLY A 168 2.16 -13.22 4.04
N SER A 169 2.04 -14.54 4.17
CA SER A 169 1.34 -15.35 3.18
C SER A 169 -0.17 -15.07 3.22
N TYR A 170 -0.74 -14.84 4.40
CA TYR A 170 -2.13 -14.39 4.53
C TYR A 170 -2.37 -13.01 3.91
N GLU A 171 -1.43 -12.08 4.03
CA GLU A 171 -1.48 -10.78 3.33
C GLU A 171 -1.62 -10.98 1.82
N GLY A 172 -0.80 -11.85 1.23
CA GLY A 172 -0.86 -12.18 -0.19
C GLY A 172 -2.16 -12.88 -0.61
N ILE A 173 -2.61 -13.87 0.17
CA ILE A 173 -3.88 -14.59 -0.06
C ILE A 173 -5.06 -13.63 -0.04
N LEU A 174 -5.14 -12.77 0.98
CA LEU A 174 -6.28 -11.87 1.15
C LEU A 174 -6.28 -10.75 0.10
N ALA A 175 -5.11 -10.30 -0.37
CA ALA A 175 -5.03 -9.42 -1.54
C ALA A 175 -5.50 -10.12 -2.83
N TRP A 176 -5.14 -11.39 -3.02
CA TRP A 176 -5.63 -12.20 -4.12
C TRP A 176 -7.16 -12.36 -4.10
N VAL A 177 -7.74 -12.57 -2.91
CA VAL A 177 -9.21 -12.60 -2.72
C VAL A 177 -9.83 -11.26 -3.08
N THR A 178 -9.29 -10.14 -2.60
CA THR A 178 -9.78 -8.80 -2.93
C THR A 178 -9.83 -8.59 -4.44
N VAL A 179 -8.71 -8.81 -5.14
CA VAL A 179 -8.61 -8.55 -6.58
C VAL A 179 -9.60 -9.44 -7.34
N ASN A 180 -9.59 -10.75 -7.11
CA ASN A 180 -10.44 -11.68 -7.85
C ASN A 180 -11.92 -11.57 -7.47
N PHE A 181 -12.25 -11.04 -6.29
CA PHE A 181 -13.62 -10.62 -5.97
C PHE A 181 -14.02 -9.39 -6.80
N LEU A 182 -13.22 -8.32 -6.75
CA LEU A 182 -13.55 -7.04 -7.40
C LEU A 182 -13.57 -7.13 -8.94
N THR A 183 -12.75 -8.01 -9.50
CA THR A 183 -12.68 -8.27 -10.96
C THR A 183 -13.65 -9.36 -11.43
N GLY A 184 -14.35 -10.00 -10.48
CA GLY A 184 -15.51 -10.85 -10.71
C GLY A 184 -15.24 -12.35 -10.79
N GLN A 185 -13.99 -12.79 -10.79
CA GLN A 185 -13.55 -14.18 -10.95
C GLN A 185 -13.96 -15.09 -9.77
N LEU A 186 -14.34 -14.52 -8.62
CA LEU A 186 -14.86 -15.28 -7.48
C LEU A 186 -16.40 -15.36 -7.40
N HIS A 187 -17.13 -14.79 -8.36
CA HIS A 187 -18.61 -14.83 -8.36
C HIS A 187 -19.20 -16.11 -8.99
N GLY A 188 -18.39 -16.98 -9.59
CA GLY A 188 -18.84 -18.22 -10.21
C GLY A 188 -17.74 -19.29 -10.27
N ARG A 189 -18.15 -20.55 -10.44
CA ARG A 189 -17.21 -21.66 -10.59
C ARG A 189 -16.58 -21.64 -11.99
N GLY A 190 -15.27 -21.82 -12.06
CA GLY A 190 -14.53 -22.05 -13.32
C GLY A 190 -14.07 -20.80 -14.05
N GLN A 191 -14.10 -19.61 -13.43
CA GLN A 191 -13.46 -18.43 -13.99
C GLN A 191 -11.95 -18.47 -13.71
N GLU A 192 -11.15 -18.13 -14.73
CA GLU A 192 -9.70 -17.99 -14.58
C GLU A 192 -9.38 -16.78 -13.69
N THR A 193 -8.79 -17.06 -12.54
CA THR A 193 -8.34 -16.03 -11.58
C THR A 193 -7.02 -15.41 -12.04
N VAL A 194 -6.82 -14.14 -11.71
CA VAL A 194 -5.56 -13.43 -11.95
C VAL A 194 -4.61 -13.56 -10.76
N GLY A 195 -3.30 -13.47 -11.05
CA GLY A 195 -2.28 -13.34 -10.01
C GLY A 195 -2.23 -11.95 -9.41
N THR A 196 -1.59 -11.82 -8.26
CA THR A 196 -1.39 -10.55 -7.55
C THR A 196 0.07 -10.35 -7.14
N LEU A 197 0.53 -9.11 -7.25
CA LEU A 197 1.81 -8.62 -6.78
C LEU A 197 1.58 -7.39 -5.88
N ASP A 198 2.01 -7.49 -4.64
CA ASP A 198 2.04 -6.37 -3.70
C ASP A 198 3.49 -5.99 -3.42
N LEU A 199 3.85 -4.72 -3.58
CA LEU A 199 5.13 -4.19 -3.18
C LEU A 199 4.94 -3.14 -2.09
N GLY A 200 5.00 -3.59 -0.85
CA GLY A 200 5.01 -2.73 0.32
C GLY A 200 6.37 -2.08 0.57
N GLY A 201 6.47 -1.32 1.67
CA GLY A 201 7.73 -0.70 2.07
C GLY A 201 8.75 -1.69 2.66
N ALA A 202 8.28 -2.76 3.30
CA ALA A 202 9.12 -3.69 4.06
C ALA A 202 9.10 -5.13 3.52
N SER A 203 8.04 -5.54 2.81
CA SER A 203 7.94 -6.85 2.16
C SER A 203 7.32 -6.70 0.77
N THR A 204 7.41 -7.77 -0.01
CA THR A 204 6.64 -7.95 -1.25
C THR A 204 5.98 -9.32 -1.25
N GLN A 205 4.82 -9.42 -1.87
CA GLN A 205 3.99 -10.61 -1.90
C GLN A 205 3.66 -10.95 -3.35
N ILE A 206 3.70 -12.24 -3.65
CA ILE A 206 3.25 -12.81 -4.91
C ILE A 206 2.24 -13.91 -4.59
N THR A 207 1.05 -13.86 -5.18
CA THR A 207 0.02 -14.88 -4.98
C THR A 207 -0.76 -15.14 -6.26
N PHE A 208 -0.90 -16.41 -6.64
CA PHE A 208 -1.69 -16.85 -7.79
C PHE A 208 -2.19 -18.28 -7.59
N LEU A 209 -3.16 -18.69 -8.41
CA LEU A 209 -3.67 -20.07 -8.45
C LEU A 209 -2.93 -20.83 -9.56
N PRO A 210 -2.04 -21.79 -9.22
CA PRO A 210 -1.35 -22.61 -10.22
C PRO A 210 -2.34 -23.42 -11.07
N GLN A 211 -2.14 -23.41 -12.38
CA GLN A 211 -2.93 -24.15 -13.38
C GLN A 211 -2.23 -25.43 -13.84
N PHE A 212 -0.90 -25.52 -13.68
CA PHE A 212 -0.13 -26.67 -14.12
C PHE A 212 0.33 -27.54 -12.94
N GLU A 213 0.17 -28.87 -13.05
CA GLU A 213 0.66 -29.82 -12.05
C GLU A 213 2.18 -29.67 -11.82
N LYS A 214 2.94 -29.41 -12.89
CA LYS A 214 4.38 -29.14 -12.81
C LYS A 214 4.70 -28.00 -11.84
N THR A 215 3.90 -26.93 -11.82
CA THR A 215 4.08 -25.81 -10.91
C THR A 215 3.86 -26.25 -9.46
N LEU A 216 2.85 -27.09 -9.20
CA LEU A 216 2.59 -27.65 -7.87
C LEU A 216 3.72 -28.57 -7.39
N GLU A 217 4.29 -29.38 -8.28
CA GLU A 217 5.38 -30.31 -7.96
C GLU A 217 6.71 -29.61 -7.67
N GLN A 218 7.01 -28.54 -8.41
CA GLN A 218 8.28 -27.81 -8.31
C GLN A 218 8.29 -26.72 -7.23
N THR A 219 7.11 -26.27 -6.81
CA THR A 219 6.99 -25.23 -5.78
C THR A 219 7.40 -25.76 -4.40
N PRO A 220 8.21 -25.02 -3.62
CA PRO A 220 8.50 -25.35 -2.23
C PRO A 220 7.22 -25.55 -1.41
N ARG A 221 7.14 -26.61 -0.60
CA ARG A 221 5.90 -26.96 0.14
C ARG A 221 5.33 -25.82 0.98
N GLY A 222 6.18 -24.98 1.58
CA GLY A 222 5.75 -23.83 2.39
C GLY A 222 5.15 -22.67 1.58
N TYR A 223 5.17 -22.74 0.24
CA TYR A 223 4.67 -21.70 -0.65
C TYR A 223 3.30 -22.09 -1.25
N LEU A 224 2.79 -23.29 -0.92
CA LEU A 224 1.46 -23.74 -1.32
C LEU A 224 0.55 -23.73 -0.10
N THR A 225 -0.54 -22.96 -0.16
CA THR A 225 -1.52 -22.87 0.92
C THR A 225 -2.92 -23.17 0.38
N SER A 226 -3.63 -24.08 1.05
CA SER A 226 -5.07 -24.28 0.82
C SER A 226 -5.85 -23.26 1.63
N PHE A 227 -6.68 -22.46 0.96
CA PHE A 227 -7.49 -21.41 1.57
C PHE A 227 -8.95 -21.58 1.19
N GLU A 228 -9.86 -21.48 2.16
CA GLU A 228 -11.30 -21.61 1.93
C GLU A 228 -11.97 -20.23 1.98
N MET A 229 -12.65 -19.88 0.90
CA MET A 229 -13.39 -18.64 0.77
C MET A 229 -14.60 -18.87 -0.12
N PHE A 230 -15.75 -18.30 0.24
CA PHE A 230 -16.94 -18.33 -0.63
C PHE A 230 -17.35 -19.76 -1.05
N ASN A 231 -17.34 -20.70 -0.09
CA ASN A 231 -17.65 -22.12 -0.30
C ASN A 231 -16.77 -22.82 -1.36
N SER A 232 -15.55 -22.33 -1.55
CA SER A 232 -14.55 -22.89 -2.47
C SER A 232 -13.20 -22.98 -1.78
N THR A 233 -12.46 -24.06 -2.05
CA THR A 233 -11.09 -24.23 -1.56
C THR A 233 -10.11 -23.98 -2.71
N PHE A 234 -9.19 -23.05 -2.51
CA PHE A 234 -8.16 -22.68 -3.48
C PHE A 234 -6.79 -23.14 -2.98
N LYS A 235 -6.03 -23.86 -3.80
CA LYS A 235 -4.64 -24.23 -3.50
C LYS A 235 -3.72 -23.21 -4.15
N LEU A 236 -3.41 -22.14 -3.43
CA LEU A 236 -2.70 -20.98 -3.94
C LEU A 236 -1.19 -21.17 -3.79
N TYR A 237 -0.45 -20.71 -4.81
CA TYR A 237 0.94 -20.31 -4.62
C TYR A 237 0.91 -18.96 -3.90
N THR A 238 1.59 -18.85 -2.78
CA THR A 238 1.73 -17.59 -2.06
C THR A 238 3.07 -17.54 -1.32
N HIS A 239 3.72 -16.38 -1.36
CA HIS A 239 4.86 -16.12 -0.50
C HIS A 239 5.01 -14.63 -0.22
N SER A 240 5.47 -14.30 0.99
CA SER A 240 5.84 -12.95 1.41
C SER A 240 7.33 -12.88 1.69
N TYR A 241 8.04 -12.10 0.88
CA TYR A 241 9.47 -11.86 1.05
C TYR A 241 9.69 -10.66 1.99
N LEU A 242 9.84 -10.94 3.28
CA LEU A 242 10.19 -9.93 4.28
C LEU A 242 11.61 -9.39 4.01
N GLY A 243 11.78 -8.07 4.05
CA GLY A 243 13.03 -7.39 3.69
C GLY A 243 13.16 -7.03 2.21
N PHE A 244 12.21 -7.45 1.37
CA PHE A 244 12.18 -7.17 -0.08
C PHE A 244 11.12 -6.13 -0.48
N GLY A 245 10.58 -5.39 0.49
CA GLY A 245 9.78 -4.20 0.18
C GLY A 245 10.65 -3.07 -0.35
N LEU A 246 10.06 -2.11 -1.06
CA LEU A 246 10.81 -1.07 -1.78
C LEU A 246 11.77 -0.27 -0.89
N LYS A 247 11.33 0.10 0.32
CA LYS A 247 12.19 0.86 1.25
C LYS A 247 13.29 -0.04 1.84
N ALA A 248 12.96 -1.25 2.26
CA ALA A 248 13.98 -2.20 2.74
C ALA A 248 15.03 -2.50 1.65
N ALA A 249 14.60 -2.62 0.40
CA ALA A 249 15.47 -2.80 -0.75
C ALA A 249 16.43 -1.62 -0.97
N ARG A 250 16.00 -0.37 -0.76
CA ARG A 250 16.91 0.79 -0.82
C ARG A 250 18.09 0.64 0.14
N LEU A 251 17.82 0.23 1.39
CA LEU A 251 18.89 0.01 2.38
C LEU A 251 19.77 -1.18 2.00
N ALA A 252 19.19 -2.24 1.46
CA ALA A 252 19.93 -3.40 0.99
C ALA A 252 20.87 -3.03 -0.17
N THR A 253 20.38 -2.27 -1.15
CA THR A 253 21.16 -1.79 -2.30
C THR A 253 22.29 -0.87 -1.87
N LEU A 254 22.06 -0.02 -0.86
CA LEU A 254 23.08 0.82 -0.22
C LEU A 254 24.14 0.01 0.58
N GLY A 255 23.93 -1.29 0.81
CA GLY A 255 24.78 -2.11 1.68
C GLY A 255 24.61 -1.82 3.18
N ALA A 256 23.57 -1.08 3.57
CA ALA A 256 23.39 -0.60 4.94
C ALA A 256 22.89 -1.68 5.92
N LEU A 257 22.29 -2.76 5.42
CA LEU A 257 21.79 -3.85 6.25
C LEU A 257 22.91 -4.76 6.80
N GLU A 258 24.09 -4.74 6.18
CA GLU A 258 25.24 -5.59 6.57
C GLU A 258 26.25 -4.86 7.48
N ALA A 259 26.11 -3.54 7.64
CA ALA A 259 27.04 -2.73 8.40
C ALA A 259 26.90 -2.93 9.92
N LYS A 260 28.02 -3.08 10.63
CA LYS A 260 28.08 -3.15 12.10
C LYS A 260 27.93 -1.75 12.74
N GLY A 261 26.85 -1.04 12.41
CA GLY A 261 26.55 0.31 12.88
C GLY A 261 26.58 1.37 11.77
N THR A 262 26.04 2.55 12.07
CA THR A 262 25.91 3.69 11.14
C THR A 262 26.79 4.88 11.50
N ASP A 263 27.55 4.82 12.60
CA ASP A 263 28.24 5.98 13.17
C ASP A 263 29.27 6.59 12.21
N GLY A 264 28.90 7.74 11.64
CA GLY A 264 29.76 8.56 10.76
C GLY A 264 30.01 7.98 9.36
N HIS A 265 29.33 6.90 8.97
CA HIS A 265 29.49 6.29 7.66
C HIS A 265 28.39 6.74 6.69
N THR A 266 28.79 7.30 5.55
CA THR A 266 27.88 7.60 4.43
C THR A 266 27.85 6.42 3.46
N PHE A 267 26.68 5.79 3.33
CA PHE A 267 26.45 4.74 2.34
C PHE A 267 26.33 5.33 0.93
N ARG A 268 27.02 4.75 -0.05
CA ARG A 268 27.07 5.29 -1.42
C ARG A 268 26.52 4.30 -2.44
N SER A 269 25.86 4.82 -3.47
CA SER A 269 25.28 4.00 -4.54
C SER A 269 25.36 4.69 -5.91
N ALA A 270 25.54 3.90 -6.96
CA ALA A 270 25.49 4.34 -8.35
C ALA A 270 24.07 4.67 -8.83
N CYS A 271 23.04 4.25 -8.07
CA CYS A 271 21.65 4.58 -8.33
C CYS A 271 21.25 6.01 -7.94
N LEU A 272 22.16 6.78 -7.34
CA LEU A 272 21.90 8.10 -6.78
C LEU A 272 22.73 9.20 -7.47
N PRO A 273 22.24 10.45 -7.57
CA PRO A 273 23.00 11.54 -8.15
C PRO A 273 24.29 11.87 -7.36
N ARG A 274 25.40 12.20 -8.04
CA ARG A 274 26.70 12.47 -7.37
C ARG A 274 26.66 13.59 -6.33
N TRP A 275 25.81 14.59 -6.55
CA TRP A 275 25.68 15.76 -5.67
C TRP A 275 24.88 15.46 -4.41
N LEU A 276 24.17 14.32 -4.36
CA LEU A 276 23.30 14.00 -3.25
C LEU A 276 24.13 13.60 -2.03
N GLU A 277 23.89 14.31 -0.94
CA GLU A 277 24.28 13.94 0.42
C GLU A 277 23.05 14.18 1.29
N ALA A 278 22.50 13.13 1.90
CA ALA A 278 21.21 13.17 2.57
C ALA A 278 21.15 12.21 3.76
N GLU A 279 20.08 12.34 4.55
CA GLU A 279 19.83 11.50 5.71
C GLU A 279 18.43 10.90 5.62
N TRP A 280 18.30 9.63 6.01
CA TRP A 280 17.03 8.93 6.01
C TRP A 280 16.87 8.08 7.27
N ILE A 281 15.67 8.14 7.87
CA ILE A 281 15.31 7.31 9.03
C ILE A 281 14.44 6.14 8.56
N PHE A 282 14.87 4.92 8.89
CA PHE A 282 14.11 3.70 8.62
C PHE A 282 14.31 2.69 9.75
N GLY A 283 13.24 2.05 10.22
CA GLY A 283 13.31 1.10 11.34
C GLY A 283 13.86 1.71 12.65
N GLY A 284 13.69 3.01 12.86
CA GLY A 284 14.23 3.73 14.03
C GLY A 284 15.73 4.07 13.94
N VAL A 285 16.41 3.70 12.84
CA VAL A 285 17.84 3.98 12.63
C VAL A 285 18.00 5.09 11.60
N LYS A 286 18.93 6.02 11.87
CA LYS A 286 19.31 7.10 10.97
C LYS A 286 20.50 6.68 10.10
N TYR A 287 20.35 6.82 8.80
CA TYR A 287 21.36 6.49 7.79
C TYR A 287 21.77 7.75 7.04
N GLN A 288 23.08 7.95 6.87
CA GLN A 288 23.63 8.94 5.94
C GLN A 288 23.90 8.26 4.60
N TYR A 289 23.47 8.88 3.50
CA TYR A 289 23.61 8.27 2.19
C TYR A 289 23.84 9.33 1.09
N GLY A 290 24.45 8.90 -0.01
CA GLY A 290 24.74 9.79 -1.13
C GLY A 290 25.11 9.06 -2.41
N GLY A 291 25.32 9.83 -3.48
CA GLY A 291 25.82 9.28 -4.74
C GLY A 291 27.28 8.84 -4.66
N ASN A 292 27.68 7.95 -5.57
CA ASN A 292 29.09 7.65 -5.79
C ASN A 292 29.84 8.90 -6.27
N GLN A 293 30.92 9.26 -5.57
CA GLN A 293 31.76 10.43 -5.92
C GLN A 293 32.69 10.13 -7.09
N GLU A 294 33.13 8.87 -7.21
CA GLU A 294 33.98 8.35 -8.28
C GLU A 294 33.34 7.10 -8.91
N GLY A 295 33.68 6.80 -10.17
CA GLY A 295 33.17 5.62 -10.89
C GLY A 295 31.98 5.88 -11.83
N GLU A 296 31.52 4.80 -12.46
CA GLU A 296 30.42 4.80 -13.42
C GLU A 296 29.07 5.04 -12.73
N MET A 297 28.19 5.75 -13.44
CA MET A 297 26.80 6.00 -13.06
C MET A 297 25.89 5.55 -14.19
N GLY A 298 24.61 5.40 -13.89
CA GLY A 298 23.59 5.05 -14.86
C GLY A 298 22.94 3.74 -14.50
N PHE A 299 22.14 3.22 -15.42
CA PHE A 299 21.36 2.02 -15.16
C PHE A 299 22.23 0.79 -14.88
N GLU A 300 23.25 0.51 -15.69
CA GLU A 300 24.03 -0.73 -15.56
C GLU A 300 24.76 -0.85 -14.20
N PRO A 301 25.49 0.17 -13.70
CA PRO A 301 26.10 0.11 -12.38
C PRO A 301 25.04 0.00 -11.25
N CYS A 302 23.92 0.70 -11.38
CA CYS A 302 22.82 0.62 -10.41
C CYS A 302 22.18 -0.78 -10.39
N TYR A 303 21.95 -1.36 -11.56
CA TYR A 303 21.38 -2.70 -11.71
C TYR A 303 22.32 -3.75 -11.12
N ALA A 304 23.63 -3.60 -11.26
CA ALA A 304 24.61 -4.47 -10.62
C ALA A 304 24.57 -4.41 -9.08
N GLU A 305 24.32 -3.25 -8.48
CA GLU A 305 24.11 -3.11 -7.02
C GLU A 305 22.80 -3.80 -6.59
N VAL A 306 21.72 -3.55 -7.33
CA VAL A 306 20.39 -4.12 -7.09
C VAL A 306 20.38 -5.65 -7.26
N LEU A 307 21.09 -6.21 -8.23
CA LEU A 307 21.14 -7.67 -8.46
C LEU A 307 21.69 -8.41 -7.24
N ARG A 308 22.62 -7.82 -6.48
CA ARG A 308 23.11 -8.40 -5.21
C ARG A 308 22.01 -8.55 -4.17
N VAL A 309 20.96 -7.73 -4.26
CA VAL A 309 19.79 -7.78 -3.38
C VAL A 309 18.86 -8.92 -3.79
N VAL A 310 18.56 -9.11 -5.08
CA VAL A 310 17.48 -10.01 -5.54
C VAL A 310 17.94 -11.37 -6.06
N GLN A 311 19.09 -11.44 -6.73
CA GLN A 311 19.46 -12.58 -7.56
C GLN A 311 19.65 -13.85 -6.71
N GLY A 312 18.93 -14.91 -7.08
CA GLY A 312 19.00 -16.22 -6.40
C GLY A 312 18.39 -16.26 -4.99
N LYS A 313 17.73 -15.18 -4.54
CA LYS A 313 17.09 -15.12 -3.21
C LYS A 313 15.58 -15.32 -3.23
N LEU A 314 14.95 -15.25 -4.40
CA LEU A 314 13.52 -15.46 -4.59
C LEU A 314 13.27 -16.70 -5.47
N HIS A 315 12.14 -17.37 -5.23
CA HIS A 315 11.70 -18.49 -6.05
C HIS A 315 11.08 -17.98 -7.37
N GLN A 316 11.43 -18.64 -8.48
CA GLN A 316 10.96 -18.31 -9.83
C GLN A 316 10.03 -19.40 -10.38
N PRO A 317 8.71 -19.34 -10.13
CA PRO A 317 7.77 -20.28 -10.73
C PRO A 317 7.61 -20.00 -12.23
N GLU A 318 7.93 -20.96 -13.10
CA GLU A 318 7.89 -20.80 -14.58
C GLU A 318 6.54 -20.26 -15.11
N GLU A 319 5.44 -20.63 -14.45
CA GLU A 319 4.06 -20.29 -14.84
C GLU A 319 3.76 -18.78 -14.85
N VAL A 320 4.52 -17.97 -14.10
CA VAL A 320 4.30 -16.52 -14.05
C VAL A 320 4.56 -15.85 -15.40
N ARG A 321 5.37 -16.47 -16.26
CA ARG A 321 5.71 -15.93 -17.58
C ARG A 321 4.51 -15.84 -18.53
N GLY A 322 3.53 -16.72 -18.35
CA GLY A 322 2.31 -16.79 -19.18
C GLY A 322 1.04 -16.29 -18.50
N SER A 323 1.14 -15.81 -17.26
CA SER A 323 -0.02 -15.46 -16.43
C SER A 323 -0.20 -13.94 -16.33
N ALA A 324 -1.46 -13.50 -16.24
CA ALA A 324 -1.78 -12.09 -16.00
C ALA A 324 -1.74 -11.78 -14.49
N PHE A 325 -1.12 -10.66 -14.14
CA PHE A 325 -1.00 -10.21 -12.76
C PHE A 325 -1.54 -8.79 -12.57
N TYR A 326 -2.23 -8.58 -11.45
CA TYR A 326 -2.48 -7.25 -10.92
C TYR A 326 -1.32 -6.85 -10.01
N ALA A 327 -0.72 -5.69 -10.25
CA ALA A 327 0.37 -5.15 -9.44
C ALA A 327 -0.05 -3.81 -8.83
N PHE A 328 0.06 -3.66 -7.52
CA PHE A 328 -0.38 -2.48 -6.78
C PHE A 328 0.68 -2.02 -5.77
N SER A 329 0.33 -1.07 -4.89
CA SER A 329 1.26 -0.42 -3.97
C SER A 329 2.42 0.23 -4.72
N TYR A 330 3.68 -0.03 -4.35
CA TYR A 330 4.80 0.68 -4.98
C TYR A 330 5.07 0.35 -6.45
N TYR A 331 4.54 -0.76 -6.98
CA TYR A 331 4.54 -0.96 -8.44
C TYR A 331 3.73 0.15 -9.12
N TYR A 332 2.53 0.41 -8.60
CA TYR A 332 1.63 1.47 -9.07
C TYR A 332 2.26 2.84 -8.89
N ASP A 333 2.74 3.15 -7.68
CA ASP A 333 3.28 4.49 -7.39
C ASP A 333 4.46 4.84 -8.31
N ARG A 334 5.42 3.91 -8.53
CA ARG A 334 6.57 4.20 -9.40
C ARG A 334 6.20 4.34 -10.87
N ALA A 335 5.22 3.56 -11.33
CA ALA A 335 4.70 3.71 -12.68
C ALA A 335 3.96 5.05 -12.86
N ALA A 336 3.17 5.46 -11.87
CA ALA A 336 2.43 6.73 -11.90
C ALA A 336 3.36 7.95 -11.79
N ASP A 337 4.35 7.91 -10.88
CA ASP A 337 5.38 8.96 -10.70
C ASP A 337 6.20 9.24 -11.96
N THR A 338 6.23 8.27 -12.89
CA THR A 338 7.00 8.34 -14.14
C THR A 338 6.12 8.41 -15.39
N HIS A 339 4.80 8.58 -15.20
CA HIS A 339 3.80 8.66 -16.26
C HIS A 339 3.79 7.44 -17.20
N LEU A 340 4.24 6.28 -16.73
CA LEU A 340 4.04 5.01 -17.44
C LEU A 340 2.55 4.64 -17.48
N ILE A 341 1.80 5.03 -16.44
CA ILE A 341 0.36 4.87 -16.33
C ILE A 341 -0.32 6.18 -15.93
N ASP A 342 -1.63 6.24 -16.11
CA ASP A 342 -2.45 7.35 -15.63
C ASP A 342 -2.58 7.29 -14.09
N TYR A 343 -2.41 8.44 -13.43
CA TYR A 343 -2.40 8.53 -11.96
C TYR A 343 -3.74 8.19 -11.30
N GLU A 344 -4.86 8.35 -12.01
CA GLU A 344 -6.20 8.06 -11.46
C GLU A 344 -6.71 6.70 -11.95
N LYS A 345 -6.52 6.40 -13.23
CA LYS A 345 -7.06 5.21 -13.89
C LYS A 345 -6.14 3.99 -13.84
N GLY A 346 -4.86 4.19 -13.56
CA GLY A 346 -3.85 3.14 -13.72
C GLY A 346 -3.56 2.82 -15.18
N GLY A 347 -3.18 1.58 -15.47
CA GLY A 347 -2.84 1.14 -16.83
C GLY A 347 -2.32 -0.28 -16.91
N VAL A 348 -2.03 -0.72 -18.14
CA VAL A 348 -1.41 -2.02 -18.40
C VAL A 348 -0.01 -1.77 -18.94
N LEU A 349 0.98 -2.41 -18.31
CA LEU A 349 2.37 -2.34 -18.71
C LEU A 349 2.91 -3.75 -18.97
N LYS A 350 3.96 -3.82 -19.77
CA LYS A 350 4.84 -4.98 -19.80
C LYS A 350 5.95 -4.82 -18.77
N VAL A 351 6.54 -5.93 -18.34
CA VAL A 351 7.72 -5.91 -17.47
C VAL A 351 8.88 -5.11 -18.08
N GLU A 352 9.09 -5.20 -19.40
CA GLU A 352 10.12 -4.42 -20.11
C GLU A 352 9.91 -2.89 -20.04
N ASP A 353 8.69 -2.41 -19.79
CA ASP A 353 8.41 -0.97 -19.69
C ASP A 353 9.04 -0.35 -18.44
N PHE A 354 9.09 -1.10 -17.32
CA PHE A 354 9.81 -0.68 -16.12
C PHE A 354 11.31 -0.55 -16.38
N GLU A 355 11.92 -1.51 -17.08
CA GLU A 355 13.35 -1.44 -17.42
C GLU A 355 13.66 -0.24 -18.32
N ARG A 356 12.86 -0.04 -19.37
CA ARG A 356 13.05 1.09 -20.29
C ARG A 356 12.99 2.41 -19.54
N LYS A 357 12.05 2.56 -18.60
CA LYS A 357 11.95 3.77 -17.78
C LYS A 357 13.08 3.87 -16.75
N ALA A 358 13.50 2.76 -16.15
CA ALA A 358 14.66 2.73 -15.25
C ALA A 358 15.91 3.26 -15.95
N ARG A 359 16.19 2.81 -17.19
CA ARG A 359 17.27 3.30 -18.03
C ARG A 359 17.20 4.81 -18.26
N GLU A 360 16.04 5.29 -18.72
CA GLU A 360 15.80 6.72 -18.96
C GLU A 360 16.04 7.58 -17.70
N VAL A 361 15.59 7.14 -16.54
CA VAL A 361 15.74 7.86 -15.28
C VAL A 361 17.19 7.83 -14.79
N CYS A 362 17.82 6.66 -14.79
CA CYS A 362 19.17 6.46 -14.27
C CYS A 362 20.23 7.18 -15.13
N ASP A 363 20.06 7.20 -16.46
CA ASP A 363 21.00 7.86 -17.36
C ASP A 363 20.89 9.40 -17.31
N ASN A 364 19.82 9.93 -16.70
CA ASN A 364 19.58 11.35 -16.50
C ASN A 364 19.65 11.80 -15.03
N LEU A 365 20.28 11.03 -14.13
CA LEU A 365 20.37 11.35 -12.70
C LEU A 365 20.85 12.78 -12.38
N GLY A 366 21.68 13.36 -13.24
CA GLY A 366 22.20 14.72 -13.07
C GLY A 366 21.17 15.84 -13.30
N SER A 367 20.14 15.60 -14.10
CA SER A 367 19.08 16.58 -14.41
C SER A 367 17.77 16.33 -13.65
N PHE A 368 17.65 15.18 -12.99
CA PHE A 368 16.43 14.76 -12.33
C PHE A 368 16.12 15.64 -11.09
N SER A 369 15.09 16.46 -11.22
CA SER A 369 14.47 17.26 -10.17
C SER A 369 13.21 16.62 -9.58
N SER A 370 13.02 15.30 -9.79
CA SER A 370 11.88 14.60 -9.21
C SER A 370 11.93 14.68 -7.68
N GLY A 371 10.76 14.66 -7.03
CA GLY A 371 10.64 14.79 -5.57
C GLY A 371 11.27 13.64 -4.77
N SER A 372 11.83 12.62 -5.43
CA SER A 372 12.49 11.48 -4.78
C SER A 372 13.85 11.18 -5.43
N PRO A 373 14.97 11.32 -4.70
CA PRO A 373 16.29 10.96 -5.21
C PRO A 373 16.45 9.46 -5.48
N PHE A 374 15.52 8.63 -5.00
CA PHE A 374 15.56 7.17 -5.13
C PHE A 374 14.90 6.64 -6.41
N LEU A 375 14.36 7.49 -7.30
CA LEU A 375 13.54 7.02 -8.42
C LEU A 375 14.27 6.03 -9.35
N CYS A 376 15.55 6.29 -9.66
CA CYS A 376 16.39 5.35 -10.42
C CYS A 376 16.55 4.00 -9.69
N MET A 377 16.87 4.04 -8.39
CA MET A 377 17.02 2.85 -7.56
C MET A 377 15.72 2.04 -7.50
N ASP A 378 14.58 2.71 -7.33
CA ASP A 378 13.29 2.07 -7.19
C ASP A 378 12.84 1.35 -8.46
N LEU A 379 12.97 2.01 -9.62
CA LEU A 379 12.61 1.42 -10.91
C LEU A 379 13.55 0.27 -11.25
N THR A 380 14.85 0.43 -11.04
CA THR A 380 15.85 -0.62 -11.21
C THR A 380 15.56 -1.82 -10.31
N TYR A 381 15.17 -1.57 -9.04
CA TYR A 381 14.76 -2.62 -8.11
C TYR A 381 13.50 -3.34 -8.59
N ILE A 382 12.47 -2.63 -9.03
CA ILE A 382 11.25 -3.24 -9.58
C ILE A 382 11.59 -4.12 -10.80
N THR A 383 12.42 -3.63 -11.72
CA THR A 383 12.88 -4.40 -12.88
C THR A 383 13.56 -5.69 -12.45
N ALA A 384 14.55 -5.61 -11.55
CA ALA A 384 15.29 -6.78 -11.10
C ALA A 384 14.42 -7.74 -10.27
N LEU A 385 13.51 -7.22 -9.45
CA LEU A 385 12.56 -8.02 -8.67
C LEU A 385 11.63 -8.83 -9.59
N LEU A 386 11.10 -8.22 -10.65
CA LEU A 386 10.22 -8.90 -11.59
C LEU A 386 10.99 -9.92 -12.44
N LYS A 387 12.12 -9.53 -13.04
CA LYS A 387 12.87 -10.36 -13.99
C LYS A 387 13.76 -11.38 -13.30
N ASP A 388 14.62 -10.94 -12.40
CA ASP A 388 15.65 -11.77 -11.74
C ASP A 388 15.19 -12.35 -10.40
N GLY A 389 14.20 -11.72 -9.76
CA GLY A 389 13.58 -12.21 -8.54
C GLY A 389 12.53 -13.27 -8.84
N PHE A 390 11.43 -12.87 -9.47
CA PHE A 390 10.27 -13.74 -9.74
C PHE A 390 10.34 -14.51 -11.06
N GLY A 391 11.21 -14.11 -12.00
CA GLY A 391 11.38 -14.83 -13.27
C GLY A 391 10.35 -14.47 -14.34
N PHE A 392 9.69 -13.31 -14.24
CA PHE A 392 8.76 -12.82 -15.25
C PHE A 392 9.47 -12.59 -16.59
N ALA A 393 8.73 -12.80 -17.69
CA ALA A 393 9.22 -12.50 -19.02
C ALA A 393 9.04 -11.01 -19.34
N ASP A 394 9.89 -10.46 -20.20
CA ASP A 394 9.82 -9.06 -20.64
C ASP A 394 8.45 -8.66 -21.15
N GLY A 395 7.78 -9.57 -21.88
CA GLY A 395 6.45 -9.37 -22.43
C GLY A 395 5.28 -9.68 -21.49
N THR A 396 5.52 -10.12 -20.24
CA THR A 396 4.43 -10.40 -19.31
C THR A 396 3.69 -9.12 -18.97
N LEU A 397 2.35 -9.17 -19.05
CA LEU A 397 1.48 -8.03 -18.79
C LEU A 397 1.15 -7.92 -17.30
N LEU A 398 1.35 -6.71 -16.77
CA LEU A 398 0.95 -6.29 -15.44
C LEU A 398 -0.18 -5.28 -15.58
N GLN A 399 -1.31 -5.54 -14.91
CA GLN A 399 -2.38 -4.58 -14.72
C GLN A 399 -2.09 -3.79 -13.45
N LEU A 400 -1.79 -2.50 -13.60
CA LEU A 400 -1.53 -1.60 -12.48
C LEU A 400 -2.79 -0.81 -12.18
N THR A 401 -3.32 -0.99 -10.97
CA THR A 401 -4.45 -0.21 -10.49
C THR A 401 -4.37 0.01 -8.98
N LYS A 402 -4.75 1.22 -8.56
CA LYS A 402 -4.94 1.57 -7.16
C LYS A 402 -6.35 1.25 -6.66
N LYS A 403 -7.35 1.28 -7.54
CA LYS A 403 -8.74 0.99 -7.22
C LYS A 403 -9.43 0.17 -8.29
N VAL A 404 -10.28 -0.77 -7.89
CA VAL A 404 -11.23 -1.44 -8.78
C VAL A 404 -12.63 -1.09 -8.31
N ASN A 405 -13.45 -0.50 -9.19
CA ASN A 405 -14.80 -0.05 -8.87
C ASN A 405 -14.86 0.87 -7.62
N ASN A 406 -13.92 1.83 -7.52
CA ASN A 406 -13.73 2.75 -6.39
C ASN A 406 -13.30 2.11 -5.05
N ILE A 407 -12.98 0.82 -5.03
CA ILE A 407 -12.46 0.12 -3.85
C ILE A 407 -10.94 -0.01 -3.95
N GLU A 408 -10.20 0.33 -2.89
CA GLU A 408 -8.74 0.20 -2.81
C GLU A 408 -8.28 -1.24 -3.09
N THR A 409 -7.26 -1.37 -3.93
CA THR A 409 -6.57 -2.63 -4.12
C THR A 409 -5.64 -2.91 -2.93
N GLY A 410 -5.63 -4.16 -2.47
CA GLY A 410 -4.90 -4.57 -1.28
C GLY A 410 -5.62 -5.69 -0.54
N TRP A 411 -5.12 -6.07 0.62
CA TRP A 411 -5.65 -7.22 1.37
C TRP A 411 -6.87 -6.91 2.25
N ALA A 412 -7.17 -5.63 2.51
CA ALA A 412 -8.14 -5.22 3.53
C ALA A 412 -9.57 -5.73 3.26
N LEU A 413 -10.05 -5.68 2.02
CA LEU A 413 -11.38 -6.19 1.66
C LEU A 413 -11.45 -7.72 1.84
N GLY A 414 -10.48 -8.47 1.31
CA GLY A 414 -10.38 -9.91 1.48
C GLY A 414 -10.32 -10.32 2.95
N ALA A 415 -9.55 -9.60 3.77
CA ALA A 415 -9.50 -9.78 5.21
C ALA A 415 -10.85 -9.50 5.89
N THR A 416 -11.56 -8.49 5.42
CA THR A 416 -12.91 -8.16 5.93
C THR A 416 -13.89 -9.27 5.59
N PHE A 417 -13.89 -9.80 4.37
CA PHE A 417 -14.74 -10.95 4.05
C PHE A 417 -14.40 -12.17 4.90
N HIS A 418 -13.11 -12.50 5.06
CA HIS A 418 -12.67 -13.61 5.89
C HIS A 418 -13.10 -13.44 7.36
N LEU A 419 -13.00 -12.21 7.89
CA LEU A 419 -13.49 -11.85 9.22
C LEU A 419 -15.00 -12.08 9.35
N LEU A 420 -15.79 -11.54 8.42
CA LEU A 420 -17.25 -11.68 8.43
C LEU A 420 -17.70 -13.14 8.33
N GLN A 421 -17.01 -13.95 7.51
CA GLN A 421 -17.23 -15.39 7.41
C GLN A 421 -16.93 -16.09 8.75
N SER A 422 -15.80 -15.75 9.40
CA SER A 422 -15.41 -16.34 10.69
C SER A 422 -16.36 -16.02 11.84
N LEU A 423 -17.01 -14.86 11.79
CA LEU A 423 -17.99 -14.42 12.78
C LEU A 423 -19.42 -14.92 12.48
N GLY A 424 -19.64 -15.59 11.36
CA GLY A 424 -20.98 -16.01 10.92
C GLY A 424 -21.92 -14.84 10.64
N ILE A 425 -21.38 -13.65 10.32
CA ILE A 425 -22.19 -12.47 9.97
C ILE A 425 -22.78 -12.60 8.56
N THR A 426 -22.16 -13.44 7.72
CA THR A 426 -22.71 -13.87 6.43
C THR A 426 -23.54 -15.15 6.62
N SER A 427 -24.87 -15.02 6.77
CA SER A 427 -25.78 -16.18 6.68
C SER A 427 -27.15 -15.76 6.14
#